data_AF-A0A1H4TSU3-F1
#
_entry.id   AF-A0A1H4TSU3-F1
#
_cell.length_a   1.000
_cell.length_b   1.000
_cell.length_c   1.000
_cell.angle_alpha   90.00
_cell.angle_beta   90.00
_cell.angle_gamma   90.00
#
_symmetry.space_group_name_H-M   'P 1'
#
loop_
_entity.id
_entity.type
_entity.pdbx_description
1 polymer ?
#
loop_
_entity_poly.entity_id
_entity_poly.type
_entity_poly.pdbx_seq_one_letter_code
_entity_poly.pdbx_strand_id
1 'polypeptide(L)'
;MNWKAIFFNLEGRIPRLPFWLGMLALLAIMFLILVPAGLFSWDPATNPAPLSYRLLECFVTLGLAYPTYAIMLKRLYDRDHPGTAAFVFVVLDILVEVVNVLSPIETEDGMTPLGWILMIPYLILLVALLIELGLRRGTPGPNRFGPDPLVTHS
;
A
#
# COMPACT_ATOMS: atom_id res chain seq x y z
N MET A 1 12.38 13.31 -12.48
CA MET A 1 11.91 12.36 -11.44
C MET A 1 12.45 10.98 -11.77
N ASN A 2 13.26 10.37 -10.91
CA ASN A 2 13.87 9.06 -11.16
C ASN A 2 12.98 7.94 -10.60
N TRP A 3 12.19 7.30 -11.46
CA TRP A 3 11.24 6.25 -11.07
C TRP A 3 11.91 5.02 -10.44
N LYS A 4 13.11 4.65 -10.89
CA LYS A 4 13.86 3.54 -10.30
C LYS A 4 14.17 3.82 -8.82
N ALA A 5 14.59 5.04 -8.50
CA ALA A 5 14.84 5.44 -7.11
C ALA A 5 13.55 5.48 -6.27
N ILE A 6 12.42 5.88 -6.87
CA ILE A 6 11.12 5.93 -6.16
C ILE A 6 10.62 4.53 -5.80
N PHE A 7 10.68 3.57 -6.72
CA PHE A 7 10.13 2.24 -6.47
C PHE A 7 11.14 1.26 -5.85
N PHE A 8 12.43 1.44 -6.09
CA PHE A 8 13.44 0.43 -5.77
C PHE A 8 14.54 0.83 -4.78
N ASN A 9 14.62 2.10 -4.38
CA ASN A 9 15.55 2.53 -3.34
C ASN A 9 14.82 2.77 -2.02
N LEU A 10 15.43 2.43 -0.89
CA LEU A 10 14.90 2.71 0.45
C LEU A 10 15.45 4.02 1.03
N GLU A 11 16.52 4.54 0.44
CA GLU A 11 17.21 5.74 0.93
C GLU A 11 16.57 7.04 0.43
N GLY A 12 16.79 8.09 1.22
CA GLY A 12 16.38 9.45 0.89
C GLY A 12 14.94 9.76 1.26
N ARG A 13 14.50 10.93 0.81
CA ARG A 13 13.22 11.55 1.18
C ARG A 13 12.45 11.88 -0.08
N ILE A 14 11.13 11.73 -0.03
CA ILE A 14 10.26 12.14 -1.15
C ILE A 14 9.21 13.17 -0.71
N PRO A 15 8.99 14.23 -1.50
CA PRO A 15 7.91 15.18 -1.25
C PRO A 15 6.55 14.58 -1.64
N ARG A 16 5.47 15.34 -1.43
CA ARG A 16 4.09 14.88 -1.64
C ARG A 16 3.78 14.47 -3.09
N LEU A 17 4.29 15.20 -4.08
CA LEU A 17 3.97 14.93 -5.49
C LEU A 17 4.51 13.55 -5.96
N PRO A 18 5.80 13.21 -5.78
CA PRO A 18 6.30 11.87 -6.12
C PRO A 18 5.65 10.75 -5.31
N PHE A 19 5.28 11.01 -4.04
CA PHE A 19 4.50 10.06 -3.24
C PHE A 19 3.16 9.73 -3.90
N TRP A 20 2.34 10.74 -4.21
CA TRP A 20 1.04 10.52 -4.84
C TRP A 20 1.16 9.89 -6.22
N LEU A 21 2.10 10.34 -7.06
CA LEU A 21 2.33 9.76 -8.38
C LEU A 21 2.78 8.30 -8.30
N GLY A 22 3.65 7.97 -7.34
CA GLY A 22 4.08 6.59 -7.09
C GLY A 22 2.93 5.71 -6.62
N MET A 23 2.16 6.17 -5.62
CA MET A 23 1.00 5.43 -5.09
C MET A 23 -0.07 5.21 -6.17
N LEU A 24 -0.38 6.24 -6.98
CA LEU A 24 -1.33 6.14 -8.09
C LEU A 24 -0.83 5.18 -9.18
N ALA A 25 0.46 5.15 -9.46
CA ALA A 25 1.03 4.20 -10.40
C ALA A 25 0.89 2.74 -9.91
N LEU A 26 1.17 2.46 -8.63
CA LEU A 26 0.98 1.13 -8.06
C LEU A 26 -0.50 0.72 -8.05
N LEU A 27 -1.39 1.65 -7.68
CA LEU A 27 -2.84 1.44 -7.72
C LEU A 27 -3.34 1.16 -9.15
N ALA A 28 -2.83 1.88 -10.14
CA ALA A 28 -3.17 1.63 -11.54
C ALA A 28 -2.72 0.24 -11.99
N ILE A 29 -1.50 -0.20 -11.62
CA ILE A 29 -1.01 -1.55 -11.94
C ILE A 29 -1.91 -2.61 -11.29
N MET A 30 -2.25 -2.44 -10.01
CA MET A 30 -3.18 -3.33 -9.31
C MET A 30 -4.52 -3.43 -10.05
N PHE A 31 -5.15 -2.30 -10.39
CA PHE A 31 -6.43 -2.32 -11.10
C PHE A 31 -6.34 -2.91 -12.50
N LEU A 32 -5.25 -2.66 -13.23
CA LEU A 32 -5.05 -3.23 -14.57
C LEU A 32 -4.95 -4.76 -14.56
N ILE A 33 -4.55 -5.36 -13.44
CA ILE A 33 -4.46 -6.82 -13.29
C ILE A 33 -5.77 -7.39 -12.72
N LEU A 34 -6.25 -6.82 -11.62
CA LEU A 34 -7.34 -7.40 -10.84
C LEU A 34 -8.73 -7.14 -11.44
N VAL A 35 -8.99 -5.95 -12.01
CA VAL A 35 -10.32 -5.63 -12.55
C VAL A 35 -10.69 -6.52 -13.73
N PRO A 36 -9.82 -6.72 -14.76
CA PRO A 36 -10.12 -7.67 -15.83
C PRO A 36 -10.31 -9.09 -15.30
N ALA A 37 -9.46 -9.53 -14.36
CA ALA A 37 -9.60 -10.85 -13.76
C ALA A 37 -10.97 -11.02 -13.10
N GLY A 38 -11.46 -10.03 -12.35
CA GLY A 38 -12.79 -10.04 -11.75
C GLY A 38 -13.90 -10.11 -12.80
N LEU A 39 -13.91 -9.17 -13.75
CA LEU A 39 -14.97 -9.05 -14.77
C LEU A 39 -15.18 -10.32 -15.61
N PHE A 40 -14.13 -11.11 -15.86
CA PHE A 40 -14.22 -12.32 -16.67
C PHE A 40 -14.35 -13.61 -15.85
N SER A 41 -14.09 -13.59 -14.54
CA SER A 41 -14.02 -14.82 -13.74
C SER A 41 -15.14 -14.98 -12.72
N TRP A 42 -15.76 -13.90 -12.23
CA TRP A 42 -16.77 -13.98 -11.18
C TRP A 42 -17.56 -12.67 -11.03
N ASP A 43 -18.80 -12.77 -10.54
CA ASP A 43 -19.62 -11.60 -10.21
C ASP A 43 -19.51 -11.28 -8.70
N PRO A 44 -18.79 -10.21 -8.31
CA PRO A 44 -18.63 -9.78 -6.92
C PRO A 44 -19.93 -9.32 -6.27
N ALA A 45 -20.98 -9.00 -7.05
CA ALA A 45 -22.26 -8.58 -6.49
C ALA A 45 -23.10 -9.75 -5.95
N THR A 46 -22.78 -10.97 -6.37
CA THR A 46 -23.62 -12.15 -6.07
C THR A 46 -22.87 -13.26 -5.36
N ASN A 47 -21.54 -13.32 -5.43
CA ASN A 47 -20.75 -14.40 -4.86
C ASN A 47 -19.44 -13.88 -4.24
N PRO A 48 -18.90 -14.52 -3.19
CA PRO A 48 -17.57 -14.23 -2.69
C PRO A 48 -16.48 -14.63 -3.69
N ALA A 49 -15.30 -14.01 -3.57
CA ALA A 49 -14.20 -14.24 -4.51
C ALA A 49 -13.74 -15.71 -4.54
N PRO A 50 -13.69 -16.35 -5.72
CA PRO A 50 -13.19 -17.71 -5.85
C PRO A 50 -11.71 -17.80 -5.46
N LEU A 51 -11.25 -19.00 -5.08
CA LEU A 51 -9.86 -19.21 -4.63
C LEU A 51 -8.83 -18.74 -5.66
N SER A 52 -9.09 -18.93 -6.96
CA SER A 52 -8.21 -18.48 -8.04
C SER A 52 -8.01 -16.95 -8.04
N TYR A 53 -9.07 -16.19 -7.78
CA TYR A 53 -8.98 -14.73 -7.69
C TYR A 53 -8.23 -14.29 -6.43
N ARG A 54 -8.56 -14.87 -5.27
CA ARG A 54 -7.84 -14.59 -4.01
C ARG A 54 -6.35 -14.88 -4.10
N LEU A 55 -5.97 -15.96 -4.79
CA LEU A 55 -4.57 -16.28 -5.07
C LEU A 55 -3.91 -15.22 -5.96
N LEU A 56 -4.58 -14.79 -7.04
CA LEU A 56 -4.08 -13.74 -7.91
C LEU A 56 -3.88 -12.42 -7.15
N GLU A 57 -4.87 -12.01 -6.36
CA GLU A 57 -4.81 -10.83 -5.50
C GLU A 57 -3.61 -10.90 -4.54
N CYS A 58 -3.45 -12.02 -3.83
CA CYS A 58 -2.31 -12.25 -2.96
C CYS A 58 -0.96 -12.14 -3.69
N PHE A 59 -0.82 -12.72 -4.89
CA PHE A 59 0.41 -12.60 -5.67
C PHE A 59 0.68 -11.17 -6.14
N VAL A 60 -0.35 -10.43 -6.55
CA VAL A 60 -0.24 -9.02 -6.93
C VAL A 60 0.20 -8.19 -5.72
N THR A 61 -0.44 -8.37 -4.57
CA THR A 61 -0.06 -7.69 -3.32
C THR A 61 1.39 -7.98 -2.94
N LEU A 62 1.82 -9.25 -2.98
CA LEU A 62 3.22 -9.61 -2.72
C LEU A 62 4.19 -8.94 -3.70
N GLY A 63 3.84 -8.89 -5.00
CA GLY A 63 4.65 -8.23 -6.02
C GLY A 63 4.76 -6.71 -5.84
N LEU A 64 3.71 -6.08 -5.32
CA LEU A 64 3.65 -4.63 -5.08
C LEU A 64 4.06 -4.23 -3.66
N ALA A 65 4.20 -5.18 -2.73
CA ALA A 65 4.54 -4.91 -1.33
C ALA A 65 5.84 -4.12 -1.16
N TYR A 66 6.89 -4.52 -1.88
CA TYR A 66 8.19 -3.85 -1.82
C TYR A 66 8.14 -2.39 -2.31
N PRO A 67 7.66 -2.08 -3.53
CA PRO A 67 7.60 -0.70 -3.99
C PRO A 67 6.63 0.16 -3.15
N THR A 68 5.53 -0.41 -2.64
CA THR A 68 4.64 0.28 -1.68
C THR A 68 5.41 0.66 -0.42
N TYR A 69 6.13 -0.29 0.19
CA TYR A 69 6.96 -0.03 1.35
C TYR A 69 8.02 1.05 1.07
N ALA A 70 8.75 0.95 -0.05
CA ALA A 70 9.79 1.90 -0.42
C ALA A 70 9.28 3.34 -0.55
N ILE A 71 8.09 3.54 -1.12
CA ILE A 71 7.46 4.86 -1.23
C ILE A 71 7.06 5.38 0.16
N MET A 72 6.32 4.58 0.93
CA MET A 72 5.84 4.98 2.25
C MET A 72 6.98 5.26 3.23
N LEU A 73 8.04 4.46 3.18
CA LEU A 73 9.24 4.63 4.00
C LEU A 73 9.90 5.98 3.75
N LYS A 74 10.21 6.31 2.49
CA LYS A 74 10.81 7.59 2.14
C LYS A 74 9.91 8.78 2.46
N ARG A 75 8.59 8.60 2.43
CA ARG A 75 7.63 9.64 2.82
C ARG A 75 7.58 9.83 4.33
N LEU A 76 7.69 8.77 5.12
CA LEU A 76 7.86 8.84 6.58
C LEU A 76 9.19 9.47 6.95
N TYR A 77 10.26 9.13 6.23
CA TYR A 77 11.58 9.76 6.39
C TYR A 77 11.53 11.26 6.10
N ASP A 78 10.74 11.70 5.11
CA ASP A 78 10.54 13.14 4.87
C ASP A 78 9.90 13.87 6.06
N ARG A 79 9.20 13.14 6.93
CA ARG A 79 8.55 13.66 8.15
C ARG A 79 9.36 13.38 9.42
N ASP A 80 10.61 12.95 9.29
CA ASP A 80 11.49 12.57 10.40
C ASP A 80 10.96 11.41 11.28
N HIS A 81 10.18 10.50 10.68
CA HIS A 81 9.66 9.30 11.35
C HIS A 81 10.46 8.03 10.97
N PRO A 82 10.59 7.04 11.88
CA PRO A 82 11.46 5.87 11.71
C PRO A 82 10.97 4.82 10.69
N GLY A 83 9.86 5.02 9.99
CA GLY A 83 9.39 4.09 8.95
C GLY A 83 8.58 2.87 9.45
N THR A 84 8.49 2.66 10.76
CA THR A 84 7.84 1.49 11.39
C THR A 84 6.39 1.32 10.94
N ALA A 85 5.63 2.40 10.81
CA ALA A 85 4.24 2.34 10.38
C ALA A 85 4.07 1.81 8.95
N ALA A 86 5.01 2.11 8.04
CA ALA A 86 5.00 1.54 6.69
C ALA A 86 5.28 0.04 6.71
N PHE A 87 6.22 -0.40 7.56
CA PHE A 87 6.51 -1.82 7.73
C PHE A 87 5.30 -2.59 8.28
N VAL A 88 4.70 -2.08 9.37
CA VAL A 88 3.50 -2.67 9.97
C VAL A 88 2.36 -2.74 8.96
N PHE A 89 2.17 -1.68 8.17
CA PHE A 89 1.14 -1.67 7.13
C PHE A 89 1.35 -2.77 6.09
N VAL A 90 2.55 -2.87 5.50
CA VAL A 90 2.84 -3.90 4.48
C VAL A 90 2.76 -5.32 5.05
N VAL A 91 3.22 -5.53 6.28
CA VAL A 91 3.11 -6.86 6.93
C VAL A 91 1.64 -7.21 7.18
N LEU A 92 0.83 -6.25 7.64
CA LEU A 92 -0.59 -6.47 7.87
C LEU A 92 -1.34 -6.71 6.55
N ASP A 93 -1.01 -5.98 5.49
CA ASP A 93 -1.55 -6.15 4.14
C ASP A 93 -1.30 -7.57 3.62
N ILE A 94 -0.05 -8.05 3.69
CA ILE A 94 0.32 -9.42 3.32
C ILE A 94 -0.41 -10.44 4.21
N LEU A 95 -0.52 -10.19 5.51
CA LEU A 95 -1.22 -11.09 6.43
C LEU A 95 -2.70 -11.23 6.07
N VAL A 96 -3.38 -10.12 5.76
CA VAL A 96 -4.77 -10.10 5.31
C VAL A 96 -4.92 -10.98 4.07
N GLU A 97 -4.05 -10.82 3.07
CA GLU A 97 -4.12 -11.59 1.82
C GLU A 97 -3.83 -13.08 2.02
N VAL A 98 -2.81 -13.41 2.81
CA VAL A 98 -2.50 -14.82 3.12
C VAL A 98 -3.64 -15.48 3.88
N VAL A 99 -4.21 -14.80 4.87
CA VAL A 99 -5.38 -15.33 5.59
C VAL A 99 -6.56 -15.47 4.63
N ASN A 100 -6.84 -14.46 3.79
CA ASN A 100 -7.93 -14.50 2.83
C ASN A 100 -7.79 -15.68 1.87
N VAL A 101 -6.59 -16.04 1.41
CA VAL A 101 -6.36 -17.25 0.60
C VAL A 101 -6.69 -18.54 1.38
N LEU A 102 -6.19 -18.67 2.61
CA LEU A 102 -6.34 -19.88 3.43
C LEU A 102 -7.76 -20.09 3.95
N SER A 103 -8.43 -19.00 4.31
CA SER A 103 -9.79 -18.95 4.83
C SER A 103 -10.45 -17.68 4.30
N PRO A 104 -11.48 -17.79 3.44
CA PRO A 104 -12.19 -16.62 2.92
C PRO A 104 -12.60 -15.69 4.07
N ILE A 105 -12.21 -14.42 3.98
CA ILE A 105 -12.60 -13.42 5.00
C ILE A 105 -14.02 -12.91 4.76
N GLU A 106 -14.57 -13.13 3.58
CA GLU A 106 -15.92 -12.82 3.15
C GLU A 106 -16.64 -14.08 2.63
N THR A 107 -17.91 -14.22 2.98
CA THR A 107 -18.82 -15.27 2.53
C THR A 107 -20.10 -14.65 1.97
N GLU A 108 -21.03 -15.49 1.49
CA GLU A 108 -22.35 -15.04 1.02
C GLU A 108 -23.15 -14.30 2.11
N ASP A 109 -22.95 -14.64 3.39
CA ASP A 109 -23.57 -13.98 4.53
C ASP A 109 -22.85 -12.67 4.94
N GLY A 110 -21.77 -12.31 4.23
CA GLY A 110 -20.96 -11.12 4.45
C GLY A 110 -19.59 -11.40 5.08
N MET A 111 -19.03 -10.39 5.75
CA MET A 111 -17.69 -10.46 6.33
C MET A 111 -17.66 -11.37 7.57
N THR A 112 -16.74 -12.32 7.57
CA THR A 112 -16.53 -13.26 8.68
C THR A 112 -15.99 -12.54 9.93
N PRO A 113 -16.12 -13.13 11.15
CA PRO A 113 -15.52 -12.55 12.35
C PRO A 113 -14.01 -12.34 12.22
N LEU A 114 -13.30 -13.28 11.60
CA LEU A 114 -11.87 -13.16 11.32
C LEU A 114 -11.57 -12.02 10.35
N GLY A 115 -12.39 -11.88 9.31
CA GLY A 115 -12.33 -10.77 8.36
C GLY A 115 -12.45 -9.41 9.04
N TRP A 116 -13.42 -9.24 9.93
CA TRP A 116 -13.56 -7.99 10.70
C TRP A 116 -12.35 -7.69 11.59
N ILE A 117 -11.82 -8.70 12.29
CA ILE A 117 -10.66 -8.56 13.17
C ILE A 117 -9.42 -8.09 12.40
N LEU A 118 -9.26 -8.52 11.14
CA LEU A 118 -8.13 -8.14 10.30
C LEU A 118 -8.37 -6.80 9.57
N MET A 119 -9.56 -6.61 9.00
CA MET A 119 -9.88 -5.47 8.15
C MET A 119 -10.05 -4.17 8.94
N ILE A 120 -10.59 -4.20 10.16
CA ILE A 120 -10.77 -2.97 10.95
C ILE A 120 -9.44 -2.30 11.29
N PRO A 121 -8.44 -2.99 11.91
CA PRO A 121 -7.13 -2.40 12.15
C PRO A 121 -6.42 -1.98 10.88
N TYR A 122 -6.56 -2.76 9.80
CA TYR A 122 -6.00 -2.45 8.49
C TYR A 122 -6.54 -1.12 7.96
N LEU A 123 -7.87 -0.93 7.94
CA LEU A 123 -8.50 0.30 7.46
C LEU A 123 -8.16 1.50 8.34
N ILE A 124 -8.10 1.34 9.66
CA ILE A 124 -7.67 2.40 10.58
C ILE A 124 -6.24 2.85 10.25
N LEU A 125 -5.33 1.90 10.06
CA LEU A 125 -3.94 2.19 9.72
C LEU A 125 -3.81 2.81 8.32
N LEU A 126 -4.57 2.32 7.34
CA LEU A 126 -4.64 2.87 5.99
C LEU A 126 -5.04 4.35 6.01
N VAL A 127 -6.14 4.67 6.70
CA VAL A 127 -6.63 6.06 6.81
C VAL A 127 -5.63 6.94 7.55
N ALA A 128 -5.06 6.45 8.65
CA ALA A 128 -4.04 7.19 9.39
C ALA A 128 -2.82 7.51 8.51
N LEU A 129 -2.34 6.54 7.73
CA LEU A 129 -1.21 6.72 6.81
C LEU A 129 -1.56 7.59 5.61
N LEU A 130 -2.79 7.51 5.08
CA LEU A 130 -3.24 8.40 4.00
C LEU A 130 -3.20 9.87 4.43
N ILE A 131 -3.66 10.16 5.65
CA ILE A 131 -3.61 11.50 6.23
C ILE A 131 -2.16 11.91 6.50
N GLU A 132 -1.40 11.06 7.18
CA GLU A 132 -0.03 11.35 7.62
C GLU A 132 0.92 11.56 6.44
N LEU A 133 0.87 10.67 5.45
CA LEU A 133 1.78 10.65 4.31
C LEU A 133 1.28 11.54 3.16
N GLY A 134 -0.02 11.53 2.89
CA GLY A 134 -0.63 12.20 1.75
C GLY A 134 -0.93 13.68 1.97
N LEU A 135 -1.44 14.04 3.15
CA LEU A 135 -1.95 15.39 3.41
C LEU A 135 -0.94 16.28 4.12
N ARG A 136 -0.23 15.76 5.12
CA ARG A 136 0.67 16.56 5.96
C ARG A 136 1.98 16.91 5.24
N ARG A 137 2.52 18.09 5.53
CA ARG A 137 3.79 18.61 4.96
C ARG A 137 5.00 17.89 5.56
N GLY A 138 6.06 17.71 4.76
CA GLY A 138 7.36 17.24 5.24
C GLY A 138 8.09 18.20 6.17
N THR A 139 9.18 17.73 6.76
CA THR A 139 10.08 18.52 7.61
C THR A 139 10.91 19.48 6.75
N PRO A 140 10.85 20.81 6.98
CA PRO A 140 11.69 21.77 6.26
C PRO A 140 13.18 21.56 6.58
N GLY A 141 14.05 21.69 5.58
CA GLY A 141 15.49 21.54 5.76
C GLY A 141 15.96 20.09 5.89
N PRO A 142 17.25 19.87 6.17
CA PRO A 142 17.82 18.54 6.41
C PRO A 142 17.23 17.88 7.66
N ASN A 143 17.09 16.55 7.65
CA ASN A 143 16.75 15.75 8.82
C ASN A 143 17.66 14.51 8.90
N ARG A 144 17.43 13.60 9.86
CA ARG A 144 18.27 12.42 10.08
C ARG A 144 18.32 11.43 8.90
N PHE A 145 17.40 11.57 7.93
CA PHE A 145 17.28 10.72 6.75
C PHE A 145 17.79 11.40 5.46
N GLY A 146 18.34 12.62 5.56
CA GLY A 146 19.01 13.29 4.45
C GLY A 146 18.60 14.75 4.22
N PRO A 147 19.10 15.36 3.14
CA PRO A 147 18.85 16.77 2.82
C PRO A 147 17.38 17.02 2.46
N ASP A 148 16.99 18.29 2.40
CA ASP A 148 15.63 18.69 2.00
C ASP A 148 15.36 18.28 0.53
N PRO A 149 14.32 17.45 0.28
CA PRO A 149 14.01 16.99 -1.08
C PRO A 149 13.47 18.10 -1.99
N LEU A 150 13.14 19.27 -1.47
CA LEU A 150 12.68 20.42 -2.27
C LEU A 150 13.85 21.32 -2.72
N VAL A 151 15.00 21.26 -2.05
CA VAL A 151 16.18 22.08 -2.39
C VAL A 151 16.97 21.48 -3.56
N THR A 152 16.83 20.18 -3.83
CA THR A 152 17.49 19.49 -4.96
C THR A 152 16.86 19.79 -6.33
N HIS A 153 15.92 20.74 -6.41
CA HIS A 153 15.20 21.12 -7.62
C HIS A 153 15.40 22.58 -8.07
N SER A 154 16.35 23.32 -7.51
CA SER A 154 16.74 24.68 -7.98
C SER A 154 17.78 24.62 -9.09
#